data_AF-A0A7S3KMD3-F1
#
_entry.id   AF-A0A7S3KMD3-F1
#
_cell.length_a   1.000
_cell.length_b   1.000
_cell.length_c   1.000
_cell.angle_alpha   90.00
_cell.angle_beta   90.00
_cell.angle_gamma   90.00
#
_symmetry.space_group_name_H-M   'P 1'
#
loop_
_entity.id
_entity.type
_entity.pdbx_description
1 polymer ?
#
loop_
_entity_poly.entity_id
_entity_poly.type
_entity_poly.pdbx_seq_one_letter_code
_entity_poly.pdbx_strand_id
1 'polypeptide(L)'
;MEVYGNIQQNEVSFEESQWVKSTPACRNFIKRCLTQDKNQRMTSGDALKTNWLSEDLYMKERRLSEEVIDALKNYKASSILKREALSVLVKLLSEDKIIELKEIFKEIDINCTGTISVDELKQSLKEAGIKMKTSQVRKIVQNLDYEENGEINYSEFLAATISLKDTEEADSILWVLFKHFDIDNSDSITRENISDALLKSGKRISKSDLDMIFKKHDKLKAGEISFEDFKDMLSHLSANPEH
;
A
#
# COMPACT_ATOMS: atom_id res chain seq x y z
N MET A 1 -39.17 10.82 24.98
CA MET A 1 -38.77 11.71 26.10
C MET A 1 -37.90 10.98 27.13
N GLU A 2 -38.02 9.67 27.32
CA GLU A 2 -37.16 8.91 28.26
C GLU A 2 -35.66 8.95 27.94
N VAL A 3 -35.26 8.78 26.68
CA VAL A 3 -33.83 8.73 26.30
C VAL A 3 -33.09 10.03 26.63
N TYR A 4 -33.72 11.19 26.41
CA TYR A 4 -33.13 12.49 26.72
C TYR A 4 -32.97 12.71 28.24
N GLY A 5 -33.98 12.31 29.03
CA GLY A 5 -33.88 12.33 30.50
C GLY A 5 -32.77 11.40 31.02
N ASN A 6 -32.65 10.21 30.43
CA ASN A 6 -31.61 9.24 30.78
C ASN A 6 -30.19 9.75 30.46
N ILE A 7 -30.00 10.45 29.33
CA ILE A 7 -28.70 11.05 28.98
C ILE A 7 -28.29 12.14 29.97
N GLN A 8 -29.26 12.88 30.53
CA GLN A 8 -28.99 13.98 31.46
C GLN A 8 -28.80 13.54 32.92
N GLN A 9 -29.37 12.40 33.33
CA GLN A 9 -29.45 12.04 34.75
C GLN A 9 -28.76 10.73 35.11
N ASN A 10 -28.55 9.81 34.16
CA ASN A 10 -28.02 8.49 34.48
C ASN A 10 -26.52 8.38 34.22
N GLU A 11 -25.82 7.74 35.14
CA GLU A 11 -24.47 7.22 34.90
C GLU A 11 -24.54 5.95 34.07
N VAL A 12 -23.49 5.72 33.27
CA VAL A 12 -23.39 4.52 32.42
C VAL A 12 -23.12 3.29 33.29
N SER A 13 -24.07 2.36 33.30
CA SER A 13 -23.95 1.06 33.96
C SER A 13 -23.40 -0.01 33.01
N PHE A 14 -22.67 -0.97 33.57
CA PHE A 14 -22.07 -2.11 32.85
C PHE A 14 -22.39 -3.44 33.53
N GLU A 15 -23.51 -3.51 34.27
CA GLU A 15 -23.93 -4.69 35.05
C GLU A 15 -24.69 -5.72 34.21
N GLU A 16 -25.03 -5.36 32.98
CA GLU A 16 -25.79 -6.21 32.06
C GLU A 16 -24.94 -7.37 31.50
N SER A 17 -25.58 -8.49 31.19
CA SER A 17 -24.93 -9.72 30.71
C SER A 17 -24.08 -9.53 29.44
N GLN A 18 -24.38 -8.50 28.65
CA GLN A 18 -23.61 -8.12 27.46
C GLN A 18 -22.18 -7.63 27.76
N TRP A 19 -21.89 -7.19 29.00
CA TRP A 19 -20.58 -6.67 29.40
C TRP A 19 -19.69 -7.69 30.10
N VAL A 20 -20.14 -8.93 30.29
CA VAL A 20 -19.41 -9.99 31.02
C VAL A 20 -18.02 -10.26 30.44
N LYS A 21 -17.84 -10.12 29.13
CA LYS A 21 -16.56 -10.32 28.43
C LYS A 21 -15.68 -9.07 28.35
N SER A 22 -16.16 -7.90 28.78
CA SER A 22 -15.40 -6.65 28.68
C SER A 22 -14.31 -6.59 29.77
N THR A 23 -13.18 -5.96 29.46
CA THR A 23 -12.13 -5.72 30.44
C THR A 23 -12.48 -4.51 31.33
N PRO A 24 -11.98 -4.47 32.59
CA PRO A 24 -12.12 -3.28 33.42
C PRO A 24 -11.58 -2.00 32.77
N ALA A 25 -10.50 -2.14 31.98
CA ALA A 25 -9.89 -1.05 31.23
C ALA A 25 -10.84 -0.49 30.15
N CYS A 26 -11.53 -1.36 29.41
CA CYS A 26 -12.57 -0.99 28.43
C CYS A 26 -13.70 -0.19 29.08
N ARG A 27 -14.26 -0.71 30.18
CA ARG A 27 -15.37 -0.05 30.88
C ARG A 27 -14.96 1.31 31.42
N ASN A 28 -13.74 1.44 31.95
CA ASN A 28 -13.21 2.71 32.46
C ASN A 28 -13.06 3.73 31.32
N PHE A 29 -12.54 3.31 30.17
CA PHE A 29 -12.42 4.16 28.99
C PHE A 29 -13.78 4.71 28.55
N ILE A 30 -14.79 3.84 28.41
CA ILE A 30 -16.14 4.24 27.99
C ILE A 30 -16.75 5.24 28.99
N LYS A 31 -16.58 5.02 30.31
CA LYS A 31 -17.04 5.98 31.35
C LYS A 31 -16.42 7.37 31.18
N ARG A 32 -15.12 7.44 30.86
CA ARG A 32 -14.41 8.72 30.66
C ARG A 32 -14.83 9.43 29.37
N CYS A 33 -15.16 8.67 28.33
CA CYS A 33 -15.71 9.21 27.07
C CYS A 33 -17.16 9.69 27.22
N LEU A 34 -17.95 9.04 28.07
CA LEU A 34 -19.37 9.35 28.32
C LEU A 34 -19.59 10.22 29.57
N THR A 35 -18.54 10.84 30.09
CA THR A 35 -18.67 11.76 31.23
C THR A 35 -19.60 12.93 30.88
N GLN A 36 -20.62 13.15 31.71
CA GLN A 36 -21.66 14.14 31.44
C GLN A 36 -21.11 15.57 31.41
N ASP A 37 -20.22 15.92 32.35
CA ASP A 37 -19.52 17.21 32.36
C ASP A 37 -18.57 17.30 31.16
N LYS A 38 -18.85 18.24 30.26
CA LYS A 38 -18.06 18.50 29.05
C LYS A 38 -16.60 18.85 29.35
N ASN A 39 -16.33 19.52 30.48
CA ASN A 39 -14.97 19.96 30.82
C ASN A 39 -14.13 18.84 31.42
N GLN A 40 -14.78 17.81 31.99
CA GLN A 40 -14.13 16.61 32.54
C GLN A 40 -14.12 15.45 31.55
N ARG A 41 -14.93 15.55 30.48
CA ARG A 41 -15.00 14.55 29.42
C ARG A 41 -13.65 14.43 28.73
N MET A 42 -13.22 13.18 28.58
CA MET A 42 -12.00 12.84 27.86
C MET A 42 -12.03 13.43 26.45
N THR A 43 -10.95 14.13 26.09
CA THR A 43 -10.76 14.63 24.73
C THR A 43 -10.35 13.49 23.80
N SER A 44 -10.57 13.65 22.49
CA SER A 44 -10.11 12.67 21.50
C SER A 44 -8.60 12.45 21.55
N GLY A 45 -7.81 13.50 21.82
CA GLY A 45 -6.36 13.40 21.96
C GLY A 45 -5.91 12.63 23.19
N ASP A 46 -6.63 12.75 24.32
CA ASP A 46 -6.35 11.99 25.53
C ASP A 46 -6.84 10.55 25.44
N ALA A 47 -7.94 10.31 24.71
CA ALA A 47 -8.48 8.99 24.45
C ALA A 47 -7.49 8.08 23.73
N LEU A 48 -6.80 8.62 22.71
CA LEU A 48 -5.76 7.92 21.95
C LEU A 48 -4.57 7.45 22.79
N LYS A 49 -4.32 8.11 23.93
CA LYS A 49 -3.19 7.80 24.83
C LYS A 49 -3.56 6.81 25.93
N THR A 50 -4.80 6.35 26.00
CA THR A 50 -5.23 5.48 27.09
C THR A 50 -4.68 4.07 26.93
N ASN A 51 -4.25 3.46 28.04
CA ASN A 51 -3.72 2.09 28.07
C ASN A 51 -4.64 1.07 27.38
N TRP A 52 -5.97 1.22 27.50
CA TRP A 52 -6.90 0.29 26.88
C TRP A 52 -6.88 0.36 25.35
N LEU A 53 -6.89 1.58 24.80
CA LEU A 53 -6.80 1.77 23.35
C LEU A 53 -5.39 1.40 22.85
N SER A 54 -4.35 1.65 23.65
CA SER A 54 -2.99 1.29 23.27
C SER A 54 -2.70 -0.21 23.42
N GLU A 55 -3.27 -0.93 24.40
CA GLU A 55 -3.00 -2.37 24.64
C GLU A 55 -3.58 -3.25 23.52
N ASP A 56 -4.80 -2.98 23.04
CA ASP A 56 -5.40 -3.72 21.92
C ASP A 56 -4.79 -3.33 20.56
N LEU A 57 -4.14 -2.15 20.47
CA LEU A 57 -3.39 -1.73 19.28
C LEU A 57 -1.91 -2.18 19.31
N TYR A 58 -1.29 -2.36 20.48
CA TYR A 58 0.12 -2.78 20.62
C TYR A 58 0.35 -4.29 20.57
N MET A 59 -0.69 -5.11 20.76
CA MET A 59 -0.54 -6.57 20.83
C MET A 59 -0.86 -7.32 19.54
N LYS A 60 -1.13 -6.61 18.42
CA LYS A 60 -0.93 -7.21 17.11
C LYS A 60 0.53 -6.98 16.75
N GLU A 61 1.41 -7.89 17.18
CA GLU A 61 2.75 -8.00 16.61
C GLU A 61 2.60 -8.24 15.09
N ARG A 62 2.49 -7.16 14.32
CA ARG A 62 2.53 -7.19 12.86
C ARG A 62 3.81 -6.52 12.45
N ARG A 63 4.85 -7.33 12.53
CA ARG A 63 6.15 -7.01 11.94
C ARG A 63 5.95 -6.96 10.43
N LEU A 64 6.58 -6.00 9.77
CA LEU A 64 6.78 -6.06 8.31
C LEU A 64 7.26 -7.47 7.98
N SER A 65 6.51 -8.21 7.16
CA SER A 65 6.90 -9.55 6.79
C SER A 65 8.22 -9.50 6.02
N GLU A 66 9.07 -10.50 6.23
CA GLU A 66 10.39 -10.57 5.58
C GLU A 66 10.26 -10.50 4.04
N GLU A 67 9.14 -11.02 3.50
CA GLU A 67 8.76 -10.90 2.09
C GLU A 67 8.58 -9.45 1.63
N VAL A 68 7.89 -8.61 2.41
CA VAL A 68 7.69 -7.19 2.08
C VAL A 68 9.03 -6.45 2.09
N ILE A 69 9.89 -6.74 3.06
CA ILE A 69 11.21 -6.10 3.17
C ILE A 69 12.12 -6.47 1.99
N ASP A 70 12.12 -7.73 1.58
CA ASP A 70 12.93 -8.17 0.45
C ASP A 70 12.36 -7.66 -0.88
N ALA A 71 11.04 -7.52 -0.99
CA ALA A 71 10.43 -6.90 -2.15
C ALA A 71 10.78 -5.39 -2.26
N LEU A 72 10.77 -4.67 -1.13
CA LEU A 72 11.19 -3.26 -1.07
C LEU A 72 12.69 -3.08 -1.40
N LYS A 73 13.57 -4.00 -0.96
CA LYS A 73 15.02 -3.94 -1.26
C LYS A 73 15.34 -4.10 -2.74
N ASN A 74 14.57 -4.92 -3.44
CA ASN A 74 14.91 -5.40 -4.78
C ASN A 74 14.16 -4.67 -5.91
N TYR A 75 13.16 -3.85 -5.57
CA TYR A 75 12.38 -3.10 -6.54
C TYR A 75 13.24 -2.10 -7.32
N LYS A 76 12.95 -1.93 -8.61
CA LYS A 76 13.45 -0.85 -9.48
C LYS A 76 12.35 -0.46 -10.48
N ALA A 77 11.62 0.62 -10.25
CA ALA A 77 10.70 1.17 -11.26
C ALA A 77 11.49 1.65 -12.47
N SER A 78 11.11 1.24 -13.68
CA SER A 78 11.99 1.39 -14.85
C SER A 78 11.33 1.70 -16.21
N SER A 79 10.15 2.34 -16.23
CA SER A 79 9.56 3.01 -17.43
C SER A 79 8.20 3.64 -17.12
N ILE A 80 7.74 4.59 -17.96
CA ILE A 80 6.37 5.15 -17.91
C ILE A 80 5.31 4.03 -18.03
N LEU A 81 5.58 3.01 -18.85
CA LEU A 81 4.69 1.86 -19.03
C LEU A 81 4.53 1.08 -17.72
N LYS A 82 5.63 0.80 -17.01
CA LYS A 82 5.58 0.15 -15.69
C LYS A 82 4.74 0.97 -14.71
N ARG A 83 4.93 2.28 -14.66
CA ARG A 83 4.16 3.17 -13.76
C ARG A 83 2.66 3.13 -14.05
N GLU A 84 2.28 3.17 -15.32
CA GLU A 84 0.86 3.09 -15.69
C GLU A 84 0.29 1.71 -15.39
N ALA A 85 1.04 0.65 -15.70
CA ALA A 85 0.65 -0.72 -15.41
C ALA A 85 0.43 -0.92 -13.90
N LEU A 86 1.28 -0.35 -13.06
CA LEU A 86 1.12 -0.37 -11.61
C LEU A 86 -0.10 0.40 -11.12
N SER A 87 -0.35 1.59 -11.69
CA SER A 87 -1.54 2.37 -11.34
C SER A 87 -2.84 1.62 -11.66
N VAL A 88 -2.88 0.89 -12.77
CA VAL A 88 -4.02 0.04 -13.15
C VAL A 88 -4.08 -1.21 -12.27
N LEU A 89 -2.94 -1.84 -11.99
CA LEU A 89 -2.84 -2.99 -11.10
C LEU A 89 -3.45 -2.70 -9.73
N VAL A 90 -3.13 -1.55 -9.13
CA VAL A 90 -3.70 -1.10 -7.85
C VAL A 90 -5.24 -1.04 -7.90
N LYS A 91 -5.83 -0.65 -9.03
CA LYS A 91 -7.29 -0.61 -9.22
C LYS A 91 -7.91 -1.99 -9.42
N LEU A 92 -7.12 -2.98 -9.83
CA LEU A 92 -7.54 -4.35 -10.13
C LEU A 92 -7.38 -5.31 -8.94
N LEU A 93 -6.58 -4.95 -7.93
CA LEU A 93 -6.43 -5.76 -6.72
C LEU A 93 -7.77 -5.86 -5.98
N SER A 94 -8.05 -7.03 -5.41
CA SER A 94 -9.25 -7.24 -4.60
C SER A 94 -9.21 -6.40 -3.31
N GLU A 95 -10.39 -5.98 -2.84
CA GLU A 95 -10.52 -5.17 -1.62
C GLU A 95 -9.79 -5.79 -0.43
N ASP A 96 -9.80 -7.13 -0.31
CA ASP A 96 -9.14 -7.84 0.79
C ASP A 96 -7.60 -7.74 0.77
N LYS A 97 -6.96 -7.92 -0.39
CA LYS A 97 -5.49 -7.75 -0.53
C LYS A 97 -5.09 -6.28 -0.38
N ILE A 98 -5.95 -5.36 -0.83
CA ILE A 98 -5.76 -3.91 -0.63
C ILE A 98 -5.79 -3.58 0.87
N ILE A 99 -6.73 -4.16 1.64
CA ILE A 99 -6.88 -3.86 3.08
C ILE A 99 -5.61 -4.21 3.85
N GLU A 100 -5.03 -5.40 3.65
CA GLU A 100 -3.82 -5.80 4.38
C GLU A 100 -2.64 -4.86 4.08
N LEU A 101 -2.35 -4.62 2.79
CA LEU A 101 -1.26 -3.73 2.38
C LEU A 101 -1.51 -2.26 2.79
N LYS A 102 -2.77 -1.83 2.84
CA LYS A 102 -3.15 -0.51 3.33
C LYS A 102 -2.86 -0.32 4.81
N GLU A 103 -3.10 -1.35 5.62
CA GLU A 103 -2.77 -1.27 7.04
C GLU A 103 -1.26 -1.22 7.25
N ILE A 104 -0.48 -2.01 6.50
CA ILE A 104 0.99 -1.93 6.58
C ILE A 104 1.51 -0.56 6.11
N PHE A 105 0.93 0.02 5.05
CA PHE A 105 1.29 1.37 4.62
C PHE A 105 1.07 2.42 5.72
N LYS A 106 -0.10 2.37 6.39
CA LYS A 106 -0.42 3.27 7.50
C LYS A 106 0.46 3.05 8.73
N GLU A 107 0.92 1.82 8.97
CA GLU A 107 1.85 1.52 10.05
C GLU A 107 3.24 2.15 9.82
N ILE A 108 3.64 2.31 8.56
CA ILE A 108 4.90 2.98 8.20
C ILE A 108 4.74 4.50 8.14
N ASP A 109 3.64 5.01 7.58
CA ASP A 109 3.30 6.44 7.52
C ASP A 109 2.83 6.96 8.88
N ILE A 110 3.75 7.02 9.84
CA ILE A 110 3.53 7.41 11.23
C ILE A 110 2.91 8.82 11.32
N ASN A 111 3.29 9.71 10.40
CA ASN A 111 2.81 11.09 10.37
C ASN A 111 1.51 11.26 9.58
N CYS A 112 0.94 10.19 9.01
CA CYS A 112 -0.29 10.18 8.21
C CYS A 112 -0.27 11.18 7.05
N THR A 113 0.88 11.33 6.40
CA THR A 113 1.11 12.26 5.29
C THR A 113 0.54 11.74 3.97
N GLY A 114 0.28 10.43 3.87
CA GLY A 114 -0.10 9.74 2.65
C GLY A 114 1.10 9.28 1.82
N THR A 115 2.32 9.49 2.30
CA THR A 115 3.59 9.09 1.71
C THR A 115 4.51 8.50 2.80
N ILE A 116 5.51 7.72 2.41
CA ILE A 116 6.51 7.15 3.33
C ILE A 116 7.85 7.81 3.05
N SER A 117 8.36 8.53 4.04
CA SER A 117 9.69 9.14 4.00
C SER A 117 10.80 8.12 4.33
N VAL A 118 12.05 8.51 4.04
CA VAL A 118 13.25 7.72 4.40
C VAL A 118 13.33 7.46 5.90
N ASP A 119 12.94 8.43 6.73
CA ASP A 119 13.05 8.33 8.18
C ASP A 119 11.96 7.44 8.77
N GLU A 120 10.72 7.53 8.25
CA GLU A 120 9.61 6.63 8.58
C GLU A 120 9.96 5.18 8.23
N LEU A 121 10.40 4.92 6.99
CA LEU A 121 10.80 3.58 6.59
C LEU A 121 11.95 3.03 7.45
N LYS A 122 12.94 3.87 7.78
CA LYS A 122 14.06 3.48 8.66
C LYS A 122 13.58 3.14 10.06
N GLN A 123 12.63 3.89 10.59
CA GLN A 123 12.07 3.67 11.91
C GLN A 123 11.28 2.36 11.95
N SER A 124 10.37 2.12 11.01
CA SER A 124 9.59 0.88 10.93
C SER A 124 10.48 -0.35 10.75
N LEU A 125 11.56 -0.25 9.95
CA LEU A 125 12.55 -1.35 9.82
C LEU A 125 13.25 -1.64 11.16
N LYS A 126 13.61 -0.60 11.92
CA LYS A 126 14.25 -0.76 13.23
C LYS A 126 13.30 -1.40 14.24
N GLU A 127 12.02 -1.02 14.23
CA GLU A 127 10.96 -1.58 15.07
C GLU A 127 10.68 -3.05 14.72
N ALA A 128 10.77 -3.41 13.44
CA ALA A 128 10.74 -4.80 12.98
C ALA A 128 12.01 -5.62 13.35
N GLY A 129 12.99 -5.01 14.02
CA GLY A 129 14.25 -5.67 14.43
C GLY A 129 15.34 -5.68 13.36
N ILE A 130 15.12 -5.01 12.23
CA ILE A 130 16.03 -5.01 11.08
C ILE A 130 16.96 -3.80 11.13
N LYS A 131 18.25 -4.07 11.27
CA LYS A 131 19.28 -3.02 11.27
C LYS A 131 19.76 -2.75 9.85
N MET A 132 19.33 -1.63 9.28
CA MET A 132 19.83 -1.12 8.00
C MET A 132 20.50 0.24 8.14
N LYS A 133 21.55 0.48 7.34
CA LYS A 133 22.19 1.79 7.25
C LYS A 133 21.26 2.76 6.53
N THR A 134 21.26 4.03 6.92
CA THR A 134 20.48 5.09 6.24
C THR A 134 20.77 5.17 4.74
N SER A 135 22.01 4.91 4.32
CA SER A 135 22.36 4.87 2.90
C SER A 135 21.66 3.74 2.13
N GLN A 136 21.32 2.64 2.79
CA GLN A 136 20.58 1.53 2.17
C GLN A 136 19.08 1.83 2.15
N VAL A 137 18.53 2.40 3.21
CA VAL A 137 17.11 2.83 3.24
C VAL A 137 16.84 3.91 2.19
N ARG A 138 17.76 4.88 2.05
CA ARG A 138 17.66 5.89 0.99
C ARG A 138 17.66 5.29 -0.40
N LYS A 139 18.43 4.22 -0.64
CA LYS A 139 18.41 3.50 -1.92
C LYS A 139 17.06 2.80 -2.17
N ILE A 140 16.45 2.22 -1.14
CA ILE A 140 15.11 1.64 -1.24
C ILE A 140 14.10 2.69 -1.69
N VAL A 141 14.05 3.82 -0.97
CA VAL A 141 13.17 4.94 -1.32
C VAL A 141 13.43 5.43 -2.73
N GLN A 142 14.70 5.69 -3.10
CA GLN A 142 15.05 6.14 -4.46
C GLN A 142 14.69 5.14 -5.57
N ASN A 143 14.64 3.85 -5.28
CA ASN A 143 14.26 2.86 -6.27
C ASN A 143 12.74 2.76 -6.47
N LEU A 144 11.98 3.16 -5.44
CA LEU A 144 10.52 3.08 -5.37
C LEU A 144 9.84 4.38 -5.79
N ASP A 145 10.41 5.51 -5.40
CA ASP A 145 9.99 6.88 -5.70
C ASP A 145 10.19 7.18 -7.19
N TYR A 146 9.16 6.90 -7.98
CA TYR A 146 9.15 7.18 -9.42
C TYR A 146 8.70 8.61 -9.73
N GLU A 147 8.10 9.30 -8.76
CA GLU A 147 7.73 10.71 -8.89
C GLU A 147 8.90 11.64 -8.59
N GLU A 148 10.03 11.07 -8.15
CA GLU A 148 11.26 11.76 -7.75
C GLU A 148 10.99 12.83 -6.68
N ASN A 149 10.01 12.60 -5.81
CA ASN A 149 9.58 13.53 -4.77
C ASN A 149 10.30 13.30 -3.42
N GLY A 150 11.12 12.24 -3.34
CA GLY A 150 11.89 11.82 -2.18
C GLY A 150 11.15 10.91 -1.20
N GLU A 151 9.93 10.50 -1.52
CA GLU A 151 9.01 9.75 -0.66
C GLU A 151 8.30 8.64 -1.45
N ILE A 152 7.76 7.63 -0.75
CA ILE A 152 7.04 6.52 -1.39
C ILE A 152 5.53 6.73 -1.21
N ASN A 153 4.80 6.96 -2.29
CA ASN A 153 3.35 7.03 -2.27
C ASN A 153 2.70 5.64 -2.18
N TYR A 154 1.40 5.61 -1.88
CA TYR A 154 0.68 4.35 -1.70
C TYR A 154 0.73 3.43 -2.93
N SER A 155 0.72 3.99 -4.15
CA SER A 155 0.79 3.18 -5.37
C SER A 155 2.19 2.58 -5.59
N GLU A 156 3.24 3.31 -5.22
CA GLU A 156 4.64 2.84 -5.23
C GLU A 156 4.86 1.72 -4.23
N PHE A 157 4.29 1.86 -3.03
CA PHE A 157 4.35 0.83 -2.00
C PHE A 157 3.64 -0.46 -2.44
N LEU A 158 2.44 -0.35 -3.02
CA LEU A 158 1.72 -1.52 -3.55
C LEU A 158 2.52 -2.20 -4.67
N ALA A 159 3.10 -1.43 -5.59
CA ALA A 159 3.93 -1.96 -6.67
C ALA A 159 5.10 -2.81 -6.17
N ALA A 160 5.67 -2.45 -5.03
CA ALA A 160 6.80 -3.15 -4.44
C ALA A 160 6.37 -4.40 -3.66
N THR A 161 5.22 -4.35 -3.01
CA THR A 161 4.72 -5.42 -2.13
C THR A 161 3.99 -6.52 -2.87
N ILE A 162 3.55 -6.27 -4.12
CA ILE A 162 2.99 -7.30 -4.99
C ILE A 162 4.14 -8.20 -5.46
N SER A 163 4.36 -9.27 -4.71
CA SER A 163 5.21 -10.38 -5.13
C SER A 163 4.49 -11.16 -6.22
N LEU A 164 4.80 -10.87 -7.49
CA LEU A 164 4.37 -11.65 -8.66
C LEU A 164 5.15 -12.97 -8.76
N LYS A 165 5.21 -13.74 -7.67
CA LYS A 165 5.70 -15.12 -7.70
C LYS A 165 4.74 -15.92 -8.60
N ASP A 166 5.28 -16.75 -9.48
CA ASP A 166 4.55 -17.57 -10.47
C ASP A 166 3.38 -18.33 -9.81
N THR A 167 2.22 -17.69 -9.81
CA THR A 167 0.97 -18.20 -9.24
C THR A 167 -0.12 -17.92 -10.25
N GLU A 168 -1.10 -18.81 -10.36
CA GLU A 168 -2.22 -18.64 -11.30
C GLU A 168 -2.99 -17.34 -11.05
N GLU A 169 -3.04 -16.88 -9.80
CA GLU A 169 -3.60 -15.58 -9.41
C GLU A 169 -2.80 -14.40 -9.98
N ALA A 170 -1.47 -14.44 -9.92
CA ALA A 170 -0.61 -13.42 -10.51
C ALA A 170 -0.77 -13.37 -12.03
N ASP A 171 -0.81 -14.52 -12.70
CA ASP A 171 -0.97 -14.60 -14.16
C ASP A 171 -2.33 -14.07 -14.62
N SER A 172 -3.41 -14.38 -13.89
CA SER A 172 -4.74 -13.85 -14.16
C SER A 172 -4.77 -12.31 -14.03
N ILE A 173 -4.16 -11.75 -12.98
CA ILE A 173 -4.09 -10.30 -12.77
C ILE A 173 -3.22 -9.63 -13.85
N LEU A 174 -2.07 -10.22 -14.18
CA LEU A 174 -1.20 -9.74 -15.25
C LEU A 174 -1.88 -9.77 -16.61
N TRP A 175 -2.70 -10.80 -16.88
CA TRP A 175 -3.46 -10.91 -18.11
C TRP A 175 -4.52 -9.82 -18.24
N VAL A 176 -5.29 -9.55 -17.16
CA VAL A 176 -6.26 -8.45 -17.14
C VAL A 176 -5.56 -7.11 -17.35
N LEU A 177 -4.39 -6.94 -16.73
CA LEU A 177 -3.59 -5.74 -16.88
C LEU A 177 -3.03 -5.58 -18.30
N PHE A 178 -2.55 -6.66 -18.91
CA PHE A 178 -2.11 -6.69 -20.30
C PHE A 178 -3.25 -6.27 -21.25
N LYS A 179 -4.45 -6.83 -21.04
CA LYS A 179 -5.67 -6.47 -21.80
C LYS A 179 -6.15 -5.05 -21.60
N HIS A 180 -5.74 -4.38 -20.53
CA HIS A 180 -5.98 -2.95 -20.38
C HIS A 180 -5.21 -2.12 -21.42
N PHE A 181 -4.01 -2.56 -21.78
CA PHE A 181 -3.19 -1.92 -22.81
C PHE A 181 -3.53 -2.41 -24.22
N ASP A 182 -3.76 -3.71 -24.42
CA ASP A 182 -4.17 -4.33 -25.69
C ASP A 182 -5.64 -4.00 -26.04
N ILE A 183 -5.89 -2.76 -26.45
CA ILE A 183 -7.25 -2.22 -26.70
C ILE A 183 -7.91 -2.90 -27.91
N ASP A 184 -7.14 -3.32 -28.89
CA ASP A 184 -7.58 -3.94 -30.13
C ASP A 184 -7.68 -5.48 -30.04
N ASN A 185 -7.37 -6.08 -28.88
CA ASN A 185 -7.35 -7.52 -28.66
C ASN A 185 -6.45 -8.25 -29.68
N SER A 186 -5.32 -7.64 -30.02
CA SER A 186 -4.32 -8.22 -30.91
C SER A 186 -3.49 -9.32 -30.23
N ASP A 187 -3.68 -9.53 -28.92
CA ASP A 187 -2.83 -10.38 -28.07
C ASP A 187 -1.38 -9.90 -28.01
N SER A 188 -1.17 -8.62 -28.34
CA SER A 188 0.11 -7.92 -28.35
C SER A 188 -0.10 -6.48 -27.88
N ILE A 189 0.95 -5.83 -27.35
CA ILE A 189 0.90 -4.40 -27.03
C ILE A 189 1.75 -3.65 -28.06
N THR A 190 1.08 -2.88 -28.91
CA THR A 190 1.67 -2.00 -29.92
C THR A 190 2.02 -0.61 -29.36
N ARG A 191 2.72 0.20 -30.17
CA ARG A 191 3.06 1.59 -29.81
C ARG A 191 1.82 2.46 -29.68
N GLU A 192 0.84 2.19 -30.53
CA GLU A 192 -0.47 2.83 -30.57
C GLU A 192 -1.26 2.49 -29.30
N ASN A 193 -1.27 1.21 -28.90
CA ASN A 193 -1.90 0.77 -27.66
C ASN A 193 -1.38 1.53 -26.42
N ILE A 194 -0.06 1.66 -26.28
CA ILE A 194 0.55 2.39 -25.15
C ILE A 194 0.20 3.88 -25.21
N SER A 195 0.23 4.47 -26.40
CA SER A 195 -0.10 5.88 -26.61
C SER A 195 -1.55 6.16 -26.22
N ASP A 196 -2.47 5.29 -26.62
CA ASP A 196 -3.90 5.40 -26.35
C ASP A 196 -4.25 5.13 -24.88
N ALA A 197 -3.62 4.14 -24.25
CA ALA A 197 -3.78 3.86 -22.84
C ALA A 197 -3.33 5.06 -21.98
N LEU A 198 -2.16 5.64 -22.29
CA LEU A 198 -1.67 6.84 -21.60
C LEU A 198 -2.53 8.08 -21.88
N LEU A 199 -3.03 8.23 -23.11
CA LEU A 199 -3.94 9.30 -23.50
C LEU A 199 -5.25 9.24 -22.70
N LYS A 200 -5.82 8.05 -22.51
CA LYS A 200 -7.02 7.83 -21.67
C LYS A 200 -6.78 8.23 -20.21
N SER A 201 -5.57 8.03 -19.71
CA SER A 201 -5.15 8.49 -18.38
C SER A 201 -4.69 9.95 -18.32
N GLY A 202 -4.89 10.73 -19.41
CA GLY A 202 -4.53 12.15 -19.48
C GLY A 202 -3.04 12.42 -19.65
N LYS A 203 -2.22 11.38 -19.88
CA LYS A 203 -0.78 11.47 -20.07
C LYS A 203 -0.43 11.51 -21.56
N ARG A 204 0.77 11.97 -21.88
CA ARG A 204 1.36 11.89 -23.23
C ARG A 204 2.71 11.22 -23.11
N ILE A 205 3.06 10.43 -24.12
CA ILE A 205 4.37 9.79 -24.23
C ILE A 205 5.09 10.30 -25.46
N SER A 206 6.39 10.54 -25.34
CA SER A 206 7.21 10.94 -26.46
C SER A 206 7.58 9.74 -27.33
N LYS A 207 7.90 9.97 -28.61
CA LYS A 207 8.40 8.90 -29.49
C LYS A 207 9.69 8.27 -28.95
N SER A 208 10.57 9.07 -28.35
CA SER A 208 11.81 8.58 -27.74
C SER A 208 11.57 7.67 -26.54
N ASP A 209 10.57 7.98 -25.71
CA ASP A 209 10.22 7.13 -24.56
C ASP A 209 9.58 5.81 -25.03
N LEU A 210 8.74 5.85 -26.06
CA LEU A 210 8.22 4.64 -26.71
C LEU A 210 9.38 3.80 -27.27
N ASP A 211 10.30 4.39 -28.03
CA ASP A 211 11.45 3.68 -28.56
C ASP A 211 12.29 3.02 -27.45
N MET A 212 12.45 3.69 -26.31
CA MET A 212 13.16 3.13 -25.16
C MET A 212 12.42 1.96 -24.51
N ILE A 213 11.08 2.04 -24.39
CA ILE A 213 10.24 0.96 -23.86
C ILE A 213 10.38 -0.28 -24.75
N PHE A 214 10.18 -0.13 -26.06
CA PHE A 214 10.26 -1.26 -27.00
C PHE A 214 11.69 -1.81 -27.06
N LYS A 215 12.71 -0.96 -27.13
CA LYS A 215 14.12 -1.42 -27.12
C LYS A 215 14.46 -2.28 -25.89
N LYS A 216 13.80 -2.02 -24.75
CA LYS A 216 14.07 -2.70 -23.48
C LYS A 216 13.22 -3.96 -23.27
N HIS A 217 11.99 -3.97 -23.79
CA HIS A 217 11.00 -5.00 -23.46
C HIS A 217 10.54 -5.84 -24.65
N ASP A 218 10.72 -5.40 -25.90
CA ASP A 218 10.48 -6.22 -27.10
C ASP A 218 11.69 -7.15 -27.35
N LYS A 219 11.74 -8.28 -26.62
CA LYS A 219 12.86 -9.23 -26.71
C LYS A 219 12.96 -9.89 -28.09
N LEU A 220 11.81 -10.09 -28.73
CA LEU A 220 11.70 -10.74 -30.04
C LEU A 220 11.93 -9.78 -31.22
N LYS A 221 12.04 -8.47 -30.96
CA LYS A 221 12.17 -7.41 -31.97
C LYS A 221 11.02 -7.46 -32.99
N ALA A 222 9.84 -7.83 -32.53
CA ALA A 222 8.64 -7.94 -33.36
C ALA A 222 8.01 -6.57 -33.65
N GLY A 223 8.41 -5.53 -32.91
CA GLY A 223 7.75 -4.22 -32.89
C GLY A 223 6.56 -4.16 -31.92
N GLU A 224 6.36 -5.23 -31.16
CA GLU A 224 5.20 -5.47 -30.29
C GLU A 224 5.69 -6.10 -28.97
N ILE A 225 5.00 -5.83 -27.86
CA ILE A 225 5.29 -6.45 -26.56
C ILE A 225 4.30 -7.59 -26.34
N SER A 226 4.80 -8.82 -26.28
CA SER A 226 3.97 -10.01 -26.01
C SER A 226 3.56 -10.09 -24.54
N PHE A 227 2.60 -10.97 -24.21
CA PHE A 227 2.23 -11.21 -22.82
C PHE A 227 3.43 -11.69 -21.98
N GLU A 228 4.30 -12.52 -22.54
CA GLU A 228 5.50 -13.01 -21.84
C GLU A 228 6.51 -11.88 -21.58
N ASP A 229 6.70 -10.97 -22.56
CA ASP A 229 7.53 -9.78 -22.39
C ASP A 229 6.95 -8.83 -21.33
N PHE A 230 5.62 -8.70 -21.29
CA PHE A 230 4.91 -7.89 -20.31
C PHE A 230 4.98 -8.50 -18.90
N LYS A 231 4.85 -9.83 -18.80
CA LYS A 231 5.03 -10.59 -17.56
C LYS A 231 6.45 -10.44 -17.06
N ASP A 232 7.46 -10.58 -17.91
CA ASP A 232 8.87 -10.37 -17.57
C ASP A 232 9.16 -8.93 -17.13
N MET A 233 8.59 -7.95 -17.85
CA MET A 233 8.67 -6.54 -17.48
C MET A 233 8.18 -6.31 -16.04
N LEU A 234 7.09 -6.96 -15.65
CA LEU A 234 6.45 -6.81 -14.35
C LEU A 234 7.00 -7.78 -13.28
N SER A 235 7.50 -8.96 -13.62
CA SER A 235 8.12 -9.90 -12.67
C SER A 235 9.45 -9.36 -12.15
N HIS A 236 10.18 -8.61 -12.98
CA HIS A 236 11.33 -7.78 -12.57
C HIS A 236 10.95 -6.55 -11.72
N LEU A 237 9.68 -6.39 -11.32
CA LEU A 237 9.31 -5.50 -10.20
C LEU A 237 9.66 -6.15 -8.85
N SER A 238 9.57 -7.48 -8.74
CA SER A 238 9.83 -8.22 -7.50
C SER A 238 11.10 -9.08 -7.52
N ALA A 239 11.77 -9.23 -8.67
CA ALA A 239 12.88 -10.19 -8.83
C ALA A 239 14.28 -9.56 -8.77
N ASN A 240 14.94 -9.89 -7.66
CA ASN A 240 16.37 -10.15 -7.45
C ASN A 240 17.23 -10.24 -8.74
N PRO A 241 18.31 -9.44 -8.90
CA PRO A 241 19.34 -9.77 -9.87
C PRO A 241 20.15 -10.94 -9.31
N GLU A 242 19.87 -12.16 -9.76
CA GLU A 242 20.88 -13.20 -9.66
C GLU A 242 22.05 -12.83 -10.59
N HIS A 243 23.23 -12.72 -9.96
CA HIS A 243 24.59 -12.45 -10.46
C HIS A 243 25.06 -11.00 -10.49
#